data_AF-A0A2A4ZGC2-F1
#
_entry.id   AF-A0A2A4ZGC2-F1
#
_cell.length_a   1.000
_cell.length_b   1.000
_cell.length_c   1.000
_cell.angle_alpha   90.00
_cell.angle_beta   90.00
_cell.angle_gamma   90.00
#
_symmetry.space_group_name_H-M   'P 1'
#
loop_
_entity.id
_entity.type
_entity.pdbx_description
1 polymer ?
#
loop_
_entity_poly.entity_id
_entity_poly.type
_entity_poly.pdbx_seq_one_letter_code
_entity_poly.pdbx_strand_id
1 'polypeptide(L)'
;MMKRIFQITVCLMVLAAMPVRANQTLEAGEVMVPLDNSLQELSFTQAESEFGPVLERDEFDLAAELPEFRNELPDLFDQSAITSGTRILEATWSFSATQNRTVWFRRAGDAWRYVHHKVWDKGEEF
;
A
#
# COMPACT_ATOMS: atom_id res chain seq x y z
N MET A 1 35.98 -48.26 -12.15
CA MET A 1 36.43 -48.96 -10.93
C MET A 1 35.34 -48.81 -9.87
N MET A 2 34.72 -49.92 -9.47
CA MET A 2 33.68 -50.00 -8.44
C MET A 2 34.23 -49.67 -7.05
N LYS A 3 33.42 -49.06 -6.17
CA LYS A 3 32.84 -49.75 -5.01
C LYS A 3 31.95 -48.80 -4.20
N ARG A 4 30.65 -49.15 -4.17
CA ARG A 4 29.68 -48.74 -3.16
C ARG A 4 30.06 -49.40 -1.83
N ILE A 5 30.03 -48.68 -0.72
CA ILE A 5 29.99 -49.28 0.61
C ILE A 5 28.87 -48.61 1.41
N PHE A 6 27.86 -49.42 1.67
CA PHE A 6 26.81 -49.26 2.67
C PHE A 6 27.44 -49.17 4.06
N GLN A 7 27.01 -48.22 4.89
CA GLN A 7 26.78 -48.52 6.30
C GLN A 7 25.43 -47.94 6.74
N ILE A 8 24.56 -48.89 7.07
CA ILE A 8 23.33 -48.71 7.83
C ILE A 8 23.74 -48.72 9.31
N THR A 9 23.35 -47.69 10.07
CA THR A 9 23.00 -47.86 11.49
C THR A 9 21.78 -47.01 11.79
N VAL A 10 20.68 -47.72 12.00
CA VAL A 10 19.41 -47.26 12.57
C VAL A 10 19.59 -47.16 14.08
N CYS A 11 19.15 -46.06 14.72
CA CYS A 11 18.38 -46.14 15.96
C CYS A 11 17.71 -44.79 16.31
N LEU A 12 16.44 -44.73 15.91
CA LEU A 12 15.26 -44.24 16.61
C LEU A 12 15.47 -43.75 18.07
N MET A 13 15.06 -42.51 18.37
CA MET A 13 14.21 -42.23 19.54
C MET A 13 13.25 -41.07 19.24
N VAL A 14 11.97 -41.41 19.39
CA VAL A 14 10.80 -40.56 19.22
C VAL A 14 10.64 -39.68 20.46
N LEU A 15 10.50 -38.37 20.28
CA LEU A 15 9.86 -37.51 21.26
C LEU A 15 8.68 -36.82 20.57
N ALA A 16 7.50 -37.28 20.93
CA ALA A 16 6.22 -36.77 20.48
C ALA A 16 6.02 -35.34 20.99
N ALA A 17 6.11 -34.36 20.10
CA ALA A 17 5.51 -33.05 20.32
C ALA A 17 4.11 -33.11 19.69
N MET A 18 3.09 -33.04 20.53
CA MET A 18 1.68 -33.08 20.17
C MET A 18 1.31 -31.97 19.19
N PRO A 19 0.34 -32.18 18.28
CA PRO A 19 -0.17 -31.08 17.46
C PRO A 19 -0.89 -30.10 18.38
N VAL A 20 -0.34 -28.90 18.56
CA VAL A 20 -1.13 -27.74 18.95
C VAL A 20 -2.21 -27.60 17.88
N ARG A 21 -3.44 -27.98 18.25
CA ARG A 21 -4.64 -27.69 17.49
C ARG A 21 -4.87 -26.19 17.63
N ALA A 22 -4.22 -25.40 16.76
CA ALA A 22 -4.61 -24.03 16.53
C ALA A 22 -5.96 -24.06 15.82
N ASN A 23 -7.04 -24.05 16.61
CA ASN A 23 -8.38 -23.81 16.11
C ASN A 23 -8.49 -22.32 15.78
N GLN A 24 -7.83 -21.89 14.70
CA GLN A 24 -8.08 -20.60 14.09
C GLN A 24 -9.31 -20.77 13.21
N THR A 25 -10.45 -20.55 13.84
CA THR A 25 -11.67 -20.12 13.16
C THR A 25 -11.29 -18.95 12.25
N LEU A 26 -11.19 -19.21 10.94
CA LEU A 26 -11.08 -18.21 9.89
C LEU A 26 -12.45 -17.54 9.75
N GLU A 27 -12.74 -16.62 10.67
CA GLU A 27 -13.73 -15.59 10.39
C GLU A 27 -12.97 -14.52 9.61
N ALA A 28 -13.41 -14.30 8.38
CA ALA A 28 -12.95 -13.23 7.50
C ALA A 28 -13.29 -11.88 8.15
N GLY A 29 -12.49 -11.48 9.13
CA GLY A 29 -12.38 -10.10 9.55
C GLY A 29 -11.33 -9.46 8.66
N GLU A 30 -11.77 -8.62 7.73
CA GLU A 30 -10.89 -7.65 7.08
C GLU A 30 -10.07 -6.95 8.16
N VAL A 31 -8.77 -7.24 8.20
CA VAL A 31 -7.85 -6.54 9.09
C VAL A 31 -7.76 -5.12 8.54
N MET A 32 -8.63 -4.26 9.05
CA MET A 32 -8.49 -2.82 8.90
C MET A 32 -7.26 -2.43 9.71
N VAL A 33 -6.10 -2.50 9.08
CA VAL A 33 -4.85 -1.99 9.66
C VAL A 33 -5.03 -0.48 9.79
N PRO A 34 -4.94 0.12 11.00
CA PRO A 34 -4.98 1.56 11.14
C PRO A 34 -3.72 2.14 10.48
N LEU A 35 -3.89 2.81 9.34
CA LEU A 35 -2.81 3.27 8.46
C LEU A 35 -2.38 4.72 8.71
N ASP A 36 -2.79 5.36 9.81
CA ASP A 36 -2.67 6.82 9.92
C ASP A 36 -1.24 7.36 10.09
N ASN A 37 -0.32 6.59 10.66
CA ASN A 37 1.08 7.06 10.84
C ASN A 37 2.07 6.45 9.84
N SER A 38 1.75 5.32 9.20
CA SER A 38 2.71 4.64 8.32
C SER A 38 2.80 5.26 6.92
N LEU A 39 1.78 6.04 6.50
CA LEU A 39 1.75 6.64 5.17
C LEU A 39 2.53 7.95 5.06
N GLN A 40 2.78 8.64 6.17
CA GLN A 40 3.36 9.99 6.14
C GLN A 40 4.78 10.04 5.54
N GLU A 41 5.50 8.92 5.57
CA GLU A 41 6.84 8.80 4.98
C GLU A 41 6.85 8.08 3.62
N LEU A 42 5.68 7.66 3.13
CA LEU A 42 5.54 6.87 1.92
C LEU A 42 6.00 7.67 0.69
N SER A 43 6.98 7.12 -0.02
CA SER A 43 7.33 7.57 -1.36
C SER A 43 6.51 6.86 -2.42
N PHE A 44 6.37 7.46 -3.60
CA PHE A 44 5.67 6.82 -4.72
C PHE A 44 6.28 5.45 -5.08
N THR A 45 7.61 5.34 -5.10
CA THR A 45 8.30 4.07 -5.39
C THR A 45 8.02 3.00 -4.33
N GLN A 46 7.89 3.37 -3.05
CA GLN A 46 7.46 2.44 -2.01
C GLN A 46 5.99 2.04 -2.22
N ALA A 47 5.11 2.99 -2.55
CA ALA A 47 3.71 2.72 -2.85
C ALA A 47 3.54 1.73 -4.01
N GLU A 48 4.30 1.89 -5.09
CA GLU A 48 4.30 0.94 -6.22
C GLU A 48 4.76 -0.47 -5.79
N SER A 49 5.76 -0.54 -4.90
CA SER A 49 6.24 -1.83 -4.38
C SER A 49 5.27 -2.49 -3.41
N GLU A 50 4.53 -1.72 -2.61
CA GLU A 50 3.65 -2.22 -1.55
C GLU A 50 2.23 -2.51 -2.04
N PHE A 51 1.69 -1.63 -2.91
CA PHE A 51 0.31 -1.72 -3.38
C PHE A 51 0.19 -2.46 -4.72
N GLY A 52 1.31 -2.73 -5.38
CA GLY A 52 1.34 -3.39 -6.68
C GLY A 52 1.08 -2.41 -7.84
N PRO A 53 0.56 -2.91 -8.98
CA PRO A 53 0.45 -2.12 -10.20
C PRO A 53 -0.57 -0.99 -10.05
N VAL A 54 -0.18 0.19 -10.49
CA VAL A 54 -1.04 1.36 -10.59
C VAL A 54 -2.12 1.12 -11.67
N LEU A 55 -3.38 1.38 -11.34
CA LEU A 55 -4.49 1.33 -12.28
C LEU A 55 -4.55 2.60 -13.12
N GLU A 56 -4.43 3.74 -12.46
CA GLU A 56 -4.50 5.06 -13.08
C GLU A 56 -3.52 6.01 -12.43
N ARG A 57 -2.97 6.92 -13.23
CA ARG A 57 -1.99 7.92 -12.80
C ARG A 57 -2.24 9.22 -13.54
N ASP A 58 -2.21 10.32 -12.79
CA ASP A 58 -2.30 11.67 -13.33
C ASP A 58 -1.33 12.60 -12.60
N GLU A 59 -0.96 13.71 -13.25
CA GLU A 59 -0.17 14.76 -12.63
C GLU A 59 -0.76 16.14 -12.97
N PHE A 60 -0.96 16.95 -11.94
CA PHE A 60 -1.55 18.28 -12.07
C PHE A 60 -0.86 19.29 -11.16
N ASP A 61 -1.09 20.56 -11.44
CA ASP A 61 -0.60 21.65 -10.60
C ASP A 61 -1.67 21.98 -9.56
N LEU A 62 -1.26 22.08 -8.28
CA LEU A 62 -2.14 22.46 -7.20
C LEU A 62 -2.74 23.84 -7.46
N ALA A 63 -4.05 23.98 -7.27
CA ALA A 63 -4.79 25.22 -7.40
C ALA A 63 -5.72 25.41 -6.21
N ALA A 64 -6.21 26.64 -5.99
CA ALA A 64 -7.13 26.93 -4.88
C ALA A 64 -8.50 26.24 -5.05
N GLU A 65 -8.92 26.04 -6.30
CA GLU A 65 -10.15 25.35 -6.66
C GLU A 65 -9.80 24.13 -7.51
N LEU A 66 -10.23 22.95 -7.07
CA LEU A 66 -10.02 21.68 -7.73
C LEU A 66 -11.37 20.93 -7.85
N PRO A 67 -11.48 19.94 -8.76
CA PRO A 67 -12.67 19.09 -8.87
C PRO A 67 -13.05 18.43 -7.55
N GLU A 68 -14.31 17.97 -7.42
CA GLU A 68 -14.86 17.43 -6.17
C GLU A 68 -13.98 16.33 -5.56
N PHE A 69 -13.43 15.45 -6.39
CA PHE A 69 -12.57 14.37 -5.91
C PHE A 69 -11.23 14.83 -5.28
N ARG A 70 -10.80 16.06 -5.58
CA ARG A 70 -9.49 16.66 -5.21
C ARG A 70 -9.64 17.89 -4.31
N ASN A 71 -10.87 18.27 -3.92
CA ASN A 71 -11.18 19.55 -3.28
C ASN A 71 -10.60 19.71 -1.87
N GLU A 72 -10.23 18.61 -1.19
CA GLU A 72 -9.59 18.62 0.13
C GLU A 72 -8.08 18.92 0.04
N LEU A 73 -7.47 18.78 -1.15
CA LEU A 73 -6.02 18.95 -1.29
C LEU A 73 -5.53 20.36 -0.95
N PRO A 74 -6.17 21.46 -1.41
CA PRO A 74 -5.65 22.81 -1.17
C PRO A 74 -5.52 23.15 0.32
N ASP A 75 -6.42 22.64 1.16
CA ASP A 75 -6.41 22.85 2.62
C ASP A 75 -5.20 22.21 3.34
N LEU A 76 -4.49 21.30 2.66
CA LEU A 76 -3.29 20.63 3.17
C LEU A 76 -1.99 21.39 2.87
N PHE A 77 -2.07 22.51 2.13
CA PHE A 77 -0.92 23.29 1.70
C PHE A 77 -1.02 24.74 2.16
N ASP A 78 0.12 25.41 2.20
CA ASP A 78 0.16 26.86 2.41
C ASP A 78 -0.14 27.62 1.11
N GLN A 79 -0.54 28.89 1.25
CA GLN A 79 -0.87 29.74 0.10
C GLN A 79 0.29 29.84 -0.91
N SER A 80 1.55 29.71 -0.46
CA SER A 80 2.72 29.77 -1.33
C SER A 80 2.79 28.56 -2.28
N ALA A 81 2.53 27.35 -1.77
CA ALA A 81 2.47 26.14 -2.57
C ALA A 81 1.32 26.16 -3.59
N ILE A 82 0.18 26.73 -3.24
CA ILE A 82 -0.96 26.92 -4.16
C ILE A 82 -0.60 27.94 -5.25
N THR A 83 -0.05 29.09 -4.86
CA THR A 83 0.28 30.18 -5.80
C THR A 83 1.40 29.79 -6.77
N SER A 84 2.34 28.95 -6.33
CA SER A 84 3.41 28.43 -7.17
C SER A 84 3.00 27.27 -8.08
N GLY A 85 1.78 26.74 -7.93
CA GLY A 85 1.34 25.58 -8.71
C GLY A 85 2.12 24.32 -8.35
N THR A 86 2.23 24.00 -7.06
CA THR A 86 2.95 22.80 -6.60
C THR A 86 2.50 21.56 -7.38
N ARG A 87 3.44 20.84 -7.99
CA ARG A 87 3.12 19.63 -8.76
C ARG A 87 2.67 18.51 -7.84
N ILE A 88 1.50 17.94 -8.14
CA ILE A 88 0.90 16.79 -7.47
C ILE A 88 0.89 15.60 -8.43
N LEU A 89 1.27 14.44 -7.92
CA LEU A 89 1.10 13.14 -8.54
C LEU A 89 -0.08 12.45 -7.87
N GLU A 90 -1.08 12.07 -8.66
CA GLU A 90 -2.21 11.25 -8.27
C GLU A 90 -2.02 9.84 -8.82
N ALA A 91 -2.19 8.84 -7.96
CA ALA A 91 -2.11 7.45 -8.39
C ALA A 91 -3.18 6.61 -7.69
N THR A 92 -3.81 5.73 -8.45
CA THR A 92 -4.92 4.89 -8.00
C THR A 92 -4.55 3.42 -8.10
N TRP A 93 -4.84 2.66 -7.04
CA TRP A 93 -4.66 1.22 -6.94
C TRP A 93 -5.97 0.53 -6.58
N SER A 94 -6.09 -0.76 -6.94
CA SER A 94 -7.14 -1.60 -6.36
C SER A 94 -6.82 -1.82 -4.89
N PHE A 95 -7.74 -1.46 -4.00
CA PHE A 95 -7.56 -1.64 -2.55
C PHE A 95 -8.21 -2.94 -2.06
N SER A 96 -9.39 -3.26 -2.58
CA SER A 96 -10.11 -4.50 -2.30
C SER A 96 -10.88 -4.96 -3.55
N ALA A 97 -11.73 -5.98 -3.40
CA ALA A 97 -12.65 -6.38 -4.46
C ALA A 97 -13.60 -5.24 -4.85
N THR A 98 -14.06 -4.46 -3.87
CA THR A 98 -15.09 -3.42 -4.01
C THR A 98 -14.56 -2.00 -3.97
N GLN A 99 -13.31 -1.77 -3.54
CA GLN A 99 -12.76 -0.43 -3.32
C GLN A 99 -11.49 -0.16 -4.09
N ASN A 100 -11.32 1.11 -4.43
CA ASN A 100 -10.09 1.70 -4.92
C ASN A 100 -9.44 2.56 -3.83
N ARG A 101 -8.12 2.74 -3.92
CA ARG A 101 -7.39 3.72 -3.14
C ARG A 101 -6.66 4.65 -4.08
N THR A 102 -6.89 5.94 -3.94
CA THR A 102 -6.12 7.00 -4.60
C THR A 102 -5.20 7.65 -3.58
N VAL A 103 -3.93 7.83 -3.93
CA VAL A 103 -2.93 8.50 -3.09
C VAL A 103 -2.36 9.67 -3.88
N TRP A 104 -2.27 10.81 -3.21
CA TRP A 104 -1.63 12.01 -3.74
C TRP A 104 -0.26 12.20 -3.13
N PHE A 105 0.70 12.56 -3.99
CA PHE A 105 2.07 12.85 -3.62
C PHE A 105 2.48 14.23 -4.13
N ARG A 106 3.29 14.95 -3.36
CA ARG A 106 3.94 16.19 -3.80
C ARG A 106 5.39 15.94 -4.15
N ARG A 107 5.93 16.76 -5.04
CA ARG A 107 7.37 16.75 -5.33
C ARG A 107 8.15 17.35 -4.15
N ALA A 108 9.17 16.64 -3.67
CA ALA A 108 10.13 17.11 -2.67
C ALA A 108 11.55 16.74 -3.13
N GLY A 109 12.20 17.69 -3.81
CA GLY A 109 13.46 17.42 -4.53
C GLY A 109 13.25 16.42 -5.67
N ASP A 110 14.00 15.33 -5.64
CA ASP A 110 13.90 14.28 -6.66
C ASP A 110 12.88 13.17 -6.34
N ALA A 111 12.22 13.26 -5.19
CA ALA A 111 11.27 12.25 -4.73
C ALA A 111 9.84 12.76 -4.68
N TRP A 112 8.90 11.83 -4.86
CA TRP A 112 7.48 12.04 -4.55
C TRP A 112 7.21 11.64 -3.11
N ARG A 113 6.53 12.50 -2.35
CA ARG A 113 6.22 12.30 -0.94
C ARG A 113 4.73 12.36 -0.71
N TYR A 114 4.23 11.43 0.09
CA TYR A 114 2.81 11.36 0.46
C TYR A 114 2.27 12.70 0.94
N VAL A 115 1.04 13.00 0.53
CA VAL A 115 0.25 14.15 0.95
C VAL A 115 -1.03 13.67 1.61
N HIS A 116 -1.81 12.88 0.88
CA HIS A 116 -3.13 12.44 1.30
C HIS A 116 -3.54 11.18 0.56
N HIS A 117 -4.61 10.53 1.00
CA HIS A 117 -5.24 9.43 0.28
C HIS A 117 -6.74 9.41 0.50
N LYS A 118 -7.45 8.79 -0.44
CA LYS A 118 -8.88 8.50 -0.34
C LYS A 118 -9.12 7.05 -0.71
N VAL A 119 -9.96 6.37 0.06
CA VAL A 119 -10.52 5.06 -0.30
C VAL A 119 -11.97 5.30 -0.70
N TRP A 120 -12.37 4.70 -1.82
CA TRP A 120 -13.68 4.94 -2.43
C TRP A 120 -14.21 3.68 -3.09
N ASP A 121 -15.53 3.58 -3.21
CA ASP A 121 -16.20 2.38 -3.73
C ASP A 121 -16.15 2.36 -5.27
N LYS A 122 -15.85 1.20 -5.84
CA LYS A 122 -15.80 1.03 -7.30
C LYS A 122 -17.19 1.30 -7.89
N GLY A 123 -17.25 2.22 -8.84
CA GLY A 123 -18.49 2.63 -9.49
C GLY A 123 -19.10 3.90 -8.92
N GLU A 124 -18.50 4.53 -7.91
CA GLU A 124 -18.82 5.91 -7.54
C GLU A 124 -18.41 6.89 -8.66
N GLU A 125 -19.22 7.94 -8.82
CA GLU A 125 -18.98 9.08 -9.72
C GLU A 125 -18.78 10.34 -8.86
N PHE A 126 -17.83 11.19 -9.26
CA PHE A 126 -17.43 12.42 -8.57
C PHE A 126 -17.33 13.58 -9.58
#